data_AF-A0A261AWL6-F1
#
_entry.id   AF-A0A261AWL6-F1
#
_cell.length_a   1.000
_cell.length_b   1.000
_cell.length_c   1.000
_cell.angle_alpha   90.00
_cell.angle_beta   90.00
_cell.angle_gamma   90.00
#
_symmetry.space_group_name_H-M   'P 1'
#
loop_
_entity.id
_entity.type
_entity.pdbx_description
1 polymer ?
#
loop_
_entity_poly.entity_id
_entity_poly.type
_entity_poly.pdbx_seq_one_letter_code
_entity_poly.pdbx_strand_id
1 'polypeptide(L)'
;MLAAVTEKLIIHYSDGKGERFQEMTLPLQSPDHVAYIHLSRNGFHAIISSKLGHNFYIHLKTNSVHHLKKIRCVVTAVGWNPDYSKDTDSTGAVLLGTAQGSIIELTVSSCGMMTSQKELTPQVAQIAEQRITGGGASPAAAITDIQLFQLSDDDPKAKKWMVIIAQMARLIVLIMENEPPPAPKLGGFTSSASLQAGLMNLGAEQAPTTTFHGFFSSMSTQQHTISSSKFSEKFKNHGFLTMYPTIAEPKRYAWLSPDGISIGKVNILAEEIKDDPWHPELGSALGFVVDTVTEFVWLFTPTVAMKYGTNDEARYIWKTYLDRGDFGRALQIARTRVDIEPDALE
;
A
#
# COMPACT_ATOMS: atom_id res chain seq x y z
N MET A 1 11.38 -5.58 15.57
CA MET A 1 10.71 -6.82 15.14
C MET A 1 9.43 -7.00 15.94
N LEU A 2 8.33 -7.41 15.30
CA LEU A 2 7.07 -7.74 15.97
C LEU A 2 6.63 -9.14 15.52
N ALA A 3 6.32 -10.04 16.45
CA ALA A 3 5.96 -11.42 16.14
C ALA A 3 4.81 -11.93 17.01
N ALA A 4 3.90 -12.71 16.45
CA ALA A 4 2.96 -13.51 17.24
C ALA A 4 3.60 -14.86 17.57
N VAL A 5 3.66 -15.20 18.85
CA VAL A 5 4.32 -16.42 19.34
C VAL A 5 3.31 -17.47 19.81
N THR A 6 2.10 -17.03 20.14
CA THR A 6 0.95 -17.90 20.38
C THR A 6 -0.29 -17.32 19.68
N GLU A 7 -1.45 -17.94 19.89
CA GLU A 7 -2.74 -17.45 19.38
C GLU A 7 -3.04 -15.98 19.72
N LYS A 8 -2.48 -15.45 20.82
CA LYS A 8 -2.78 -14.10 21.31
C LYS A 8 -1.58 -13.34 21.90
N LEU A 9 -0.41 -13.98 22.01
CA LEU A 9 0.80 -13.34 22.54
C LEU A 9 1.62 -12.73 21.40
N ILE A 10 1.87 -11.42 21.52
CA ILE A 10 2.73 -10.66 20.64
C ILE A 10 4.03 -10.33 21.38
N ILE A 11 5.16 -10.55 20.72
CA ILE A 11 6.48 -10.13 21.19
C ILE A 11 6.96 -8.97 20.33
N HIS A 12 7.30 -7.86 20.99
CA HIS A 12 7.97 -6.71 20.40
C HIS A 12 9.44 -6.68 20.84
N TYR A 13 10.34 -6.63 19.86
CA TYR A 13 11.78 -6.45 20.07
C TYR A 13 12.24 -5.16 19.38
N SER A 14 12.61 -4.16 20.18
CA SER A 14 13.26 -2.91 19.75
C SER A 14 14.77 -3.13 19.62
N ASP A 15 15.40 -2.57 18.58
CA ASP A 15 16.85 -2.64 18.35
C ASP A 15 17.61 -1.64 19.25
N GLY A 16 17.41 -1.76 20.56
CA GLY A 16 18.11 -1.02 21.60
C GLY A 16 19.12 -1.94 22.29
N LYS A 17 20.40 -1.53 22.36
CA LYS A 17 21.45 -2.30 23.04
C LYS A 17 21.02 -2.64 24.48
N GLY A 18 20.70 -3.90 24.73
CA GLY A 18 20.43 -4.45 26.07
C GLY A 18 18.95 -4.54 26.47
N GLU A 19 17.99 -4.22 25.60
CA GLU A 19 16.57 -4.34 25.94
C GLU A 19 16.07 -5.79 25.83
N ARG A 20 15.33 -6.24 26.86
CA ARG A 20 14.55 -7.48 26.79
C ARG A 20 13.34 -7.25 25.88
N PHE A 21 12.92 -8.30 25.17
CA PHE A 21 11.69 -8.27 24.41
C PHE A 21 10.49 -7.96 25.33
N GLN A 22 9.49 -7.28 24.79
CA GLN A 22 8.27 -6.91 25.50
C GLN A 22 7.11 -7.78 25.03
N GLU A 23 6.34 -8.30 25.99
CA GLU A 23 5.17 -9.14 25.72
C GLU A 23 3.88 -8.32 25.79
N MET A 24 3.03 -8.49 24.79
CA MET A 24 1.68 -7.91 24.74
C MET A 24 0.69 -9.03 24.49
N THR A 25 -0.24 -9.23 25.43
CA THR A 25 -1.32 -10.23 25.27
C THR A 25 -2.56 -9.55 24.73
N LEU A 26 -3.06 -10.02 23.59
CA LEU A 26 -4.32 -9.55 23.03
C LEU A 26 -5.50 -10.19 23.77
N PRO A 27 -6.60 -9.44 24.01
CA PRO A 27 -7.80 -9.95 24.69
C PRO A 27 -8.66 -10.81 23.74
N LEU A 28 -8.05 -11.78 23.07
CA LEU A 28 -8.70 -12.75 22.20
C LEU A 28 -9.20 -13.95 23.00
N GLN A 29 -10.34 -14.50 22.56
CA GLN A 29 -10.96 -15.69 23.13
C GLN A 29 -10.92 -16.83 22.12
N SER A 30 -10.57 -18.04 22.57
CA SER A 30 -10.59 -19.24 21.72
C SER A 30 -11.98 -19.45 21.10
N PRO A 31 -12.10 -19.82 19.80
CA PRO A 31 -11.04 -20.27 18.89
C PRO A 31 -10.31 -19.14 18.13
N ASP A 32 -10.52 -17.88 18.50
CA ASP A 32 -9.91 -16.75 17.81
C ASP A 32 -8.42 -16.63 18.08
N HIS A 33 -7.68 -16.22 17.05
CA HIS A 33 -6.23 -16.05 17.11
C HIS A 33 -5.73 -15.05 16.08
N VAL A 34 -4.52 -14.54 16.30
CA VAL A 34 -3.83 -13.63 15.39
C VAL A 34 -3.71 -14.25 14.01
N ALA A 35 -4.12 -13.49 12.99
CA ALA A 35 -4.07 -13.90 11.59
C ALA A 35 -3.13 -13.01 10.76
N TYR A 36 -3.14 -11.70 11.02
CA TYR A 36 -2.34 -10.71 10.30
C TYR A 36 -1.70 -9.72 11.26
N ILE A 37 -0.44 -9.38 11.00
CA ILE A 37 0.30 -8.33 11.69
C ILE A 37 0.77 -7.35 10.63
N HIS A 38 0.26 -6.12 10.68
CA HIS A 38 0.63 -5.05 9.78
C HIS A 38 1.49 -4.06 10.54
N LEU A 39 2.79 -4.04 10.26
CA LEU A 39 3.73 -3.11 10.88
C LEU A 39 3.94 -1.91 9.95
N SER A 40 3.90 -0.69 10.49
CA SER A 40 4.24 0.51 9.74
C SER A 40 5.72 0.53 9.36
N ARG A 41 6.06 1.19 8.26
CA ARG A 41 7.44 1.27 7.74
C ARG A 41 8.43 1.87 8.76
N ASN A 42 7.96 2.73 9.66
CA ASN A 42 8.76 3.35 10.72
C ASN A 42 8.90 2.46 11.98
N GLY A 43 8.17 1.35 12.07
CA GLY A 43 8.18 0.45 13.22
C GLY A 43 7.48 0.97 14.48
N PHE A 44 6.74 2.08 14.42
CA PHE A 44 6.07 2.68 15.58
C PHE A 44 4.58 2.32 15.71
N HIS A 45 3.94 1.90 14.63
CA HIS A 45 2.52 1.58 14.60
C HIS A 45 2.31 0.16 14.10
N ALA A 46 1.38 -0.56 14.69
CA ALA A 46 0.93 -1.83 14.17
C ALA A 46 -0.58 -1.96 14.22
N ILE A 47 -1.15 -2.63 13.21
CA ILE A 47 -2.52 -3.09 13.21
C ILE A 47 -2.48 -4.62 13.17
N ILE A 48 -3.14 -5.26 14.13
CA ILE A 48 -3.23 -6.70 14.22
C ILE A 48 -4.68 -7.10 13.96
N SER A 49 -4.87 -8.06 13.04
CA SER A 49 -6.17 -8.65 12.75
C SER A 49 -6.19 -10.12 13.16
N SER A 50 -7.29 -10.54 13.75
CA SER A 50 -7.54 -11.93 14.16
C SER A 50 -8.39 -12.67 13.11
N LYS A 51 -8.44 -14.00 13.20
CA LYS A 51 -9.23 -14.83 12.26
C LYS A 51 -10.73 -14.55 12.33
N LEU A 52 -11.27 -14.13 13.48
CA LEU A 52 -12.68 -13.77 13.62
C LEU A 52 -12.96 -12.27 13.43
N GLY A 53 -11.97 -11.49 12.99
CA GLY A 53 -12.16 -10.08 12.63
C GLY A 53 -12.17 -9.10 13.81
N HIS A 54 -11.64 -9.48 14.97
CA HIS A 54 -11.22 -8.52 15.99
C HIS A 54 -9.90 -7.86 15.56
N ASN A 55 -9.84 -6.53 15.69
CA ASN A 55 -8.72 -5.72 15.23
C ASN A 55 -8.14 -4.89 16.36
N PHE A 56 -6.82 -4.81 16.45
CA PHE A 56 -6.11 -4.07 17.48
C PHE A 56 -5.10 -3.12 16.85
N TYR A 57 -5.03 -1.92 17.39
CA TYR A 57 -3.93 -1.00 17.15
C TYR A 57 -2.92 -1.10 18.28
N ILE A 58 -1.64 -1.04 17.94
CA ILE A 58 -0.53 -0.99 18.89
C ILE A 58 0.38 0.18 18.54
N HIS A 59 0.63 1.07 19.51
CA HIS A 59 1.74 2.01 19.42
C HIS A 59 2.96 1.37 20.08
N LEU A 60 4.00 1.11 19.30
CA LEU A 60 5.13 0.26 19.69
C LEU A 60 6.15 0.96 20.59
N LYS A 61 6.11 2.29 20.67
CA LYS A 61 6.92 3.04 21.63
C LYS A 61 6.40 2.89 23.05
N THR A 62 5.07 2.89 23.21
CA THR A 62 4.38 2.75 24.51
C THR A 62 3.95 1.31 24.80
N ASN A 63 3.97 0.43 23.78
CA ASN A 63 3.40 -0.92 23.81
C ASN A 63 1.94 -0.94 24.28
N SER A 64 1.18 0.11 23.96
CA SER A 64 -0.22 0.23 24.33
C SER A 64 -1.11 -0.46 23.28
N VAL A 65 -1.90 -1.43 23.75
CA VAL A 65 -2.84 -2.21 22.92
C VAL A 65 -4.23 -1.60 22.99
N HIS A 66 -4.80 -1.27 21.84
CA HIS A 66 -6.12 -0.65 21.72
C HIS A 66 -7.03 -1.46 20.80
N HIS A 67 -8.19 -1.90 21.30
CA HIS A 67 -9.17 -2.64 20.51
C HIS A 67 -9.97 -1.69 19.60
N LEU A 68 -9.88 -1.89 18.28
CA LEU A 68 -10.62 -1.17 17.25
C LEU A 68 -12.04 -1.74 17.07
N LYS A 69 -12.89 -1.63 18.10
CA LYS A 69 -14.23 -2.28 18.19
C LYS A 69 -15.21 -2.01 17.03
N LYS A 70 -14.97 -0.95 16.26
CA LYS A 70 -15.80 -0.54 15.11
C LYS A 70 -15.42 -1.26 13.81
N ILE A 71 -14.21 -1.83 13.72
CA ILE A 71 -13.74 -2.58 12.55
C ILE A 71 -13.95 -4.06 12.85
N ARG A 72 -15.04 -4.62 12.32
CA ARG A 72 -15.49 -6.01 12.58
C ARG A 72 -15.35 -6.89 11.33
N CYS A 73 -14.17 -6.88 10.76
CA CYS A 73 -13.81 -7.67 9.58
C CYS A 73 -12.34 -8.10 9.68
N VAL A 74 -11.93 -9.08 8.88
CA VAL A 74 -10.53 -9.50 8.81
C VAL A 74 -9.78 -8.51 7.91
N VAL A 75 -8.81 -7.81 8.51
CA VAL A 75 -7.94 -6.84 7.83
C VAL A 75 -6.72 -7.57 7.32
N THR A 76 -6.60 -7.65 5.99
CA THR A 76 -5.62 -8.45 5.26
C THR A 76 -4.49 -7.63 4.65
N ALA A 77 -4.64 -6.31 4.59
CA ALA A 77 -3.61 -5.38 4.12
C ALA A 77 -3.74 -4.00 4.78
N VAL A 78 -2.62 -3.27 4.91
CA VAL A 78 -2.62 -1.88 5.39
C VAL A 78 -1.70 -1.01 4.54
N GLY A 79 -2.30 -0.03 3.86
CA GLY A 79 -1.59 1.06 3.21
C GLY A 79 -1.27 2.15 4.22
N TRP A 80 -0.01 2.21 4.67
CA TRP A 80 0.48 3.22 5.60
C TRP A 80 0.75 4.55 4.89
N ASN A 81 0.43 5.67 5.56
CA ASN A 81 0.68 7.00 5.04
C ASN A 81 2.19 7.33 5.01
N PRO A 82 2.79 7.57 3.83
CA PRO A 82 4.20 7.96 3.71
C PRO A 82 4.58 9.26 4.43
N ASP A 83 3.65 10.22 4.55
CA ASP A 83 3.89 11.49 5.27
C ASP A 83 4.10 11.27 6.79
N TYR A 84 3.62 10.13 7.33
CA TYR A 84 3.72 9.75 8.74
C TYR A 84 4.83 8.70 8.94
N SER A 85 5.93 8.84 8.19
CA SER A 85 7.10 7.95 8.24
C SER A 85 8.07 8.20 9.40
N LYS A 86 7.82 9.22 10.24
CA LYS A 86 8.60 9.53 11.45
C LYS A 86 7.86 9.05 12.72
N ASP A 87 8.47 9.19 13.90
CA ASP A 87 7.80 8.93 15.19
C ASP A 87 6.68 9.96 15.37
N THR A 88 5.44 9.53 15.14
CA THR A 88 4.23 10.33 15.27
C THR A 88 3.31 9.71 16.31
N ASP A 89 2.46 10.56 16.88
CA ASP A 89 1.39 10.15 17.81
C ASP A 89 0.12 9.71 17.07
N SER A 90 0.14 9.68 15.74
CA SER A 90 -0.97 9.30 14.88
C SER A 90 -0.46 8.60 13.63
N THR A 91 -1.27 7.70 13.07
CA THR A 91 -0.98 7.02 11.81
C THR A 91 -1.16 7.92 10.58
N GLY A 92 -1.81 9.09 10.75
CA GLY A 92 -2.45 9.78 9.64
C GLY A 92 -3.56 8.93 9.01
N ALA A 93 -4.10 9.37 7.87
CA ALA A 93 -5.04 8.56 7.09
C ALA A 93 -4.33 7.29 6.58
N VAL A 94 -4.84 6.11 6.92
CA VAL A 94 -4.38 4.82 6.42
C VAL A 94 -5.51 4.10 5.71
N LEU A 95 -5.17 3.19 4.80
CA LEU A 95 -6.14 2.35 4.09
C LEU A 95 -6.06 0.92 4.61
N LEU A 96 -7.16 0.38 5.10
CA LEU A 96 -7.28 -1.02 5.49
C LEU A 96 -7.95 -1.81 4.37
N GLY A 97 -7.27 -2.83 3.85
CA GLY A 97 -7.84 -3.80 2.92
C GLY A 97 -8.45 -4.97 3.70
N THR A 98 -9.63 -5.44 3.28
CA THR A 98 -10.33 -6.53 3.95
C THR A 98 -10.31 -7.83 3.13
N ALA A 99 -10.54 -8.95 3.82
CA ALA A 99 -10.73 -10.26 3.21
C ALA A 99 -11.94 -10.33 2.24
N GLN A 100 -12.85 -9.35 2.30
CA GLN A 100 -14.04 -9.25 1.45
C GLN A 100 -13.83 -8.31 0.24
N GLY A 101 -12.64 -7.75 0.07
CA GLY A 101 -12.33 -6.85 -1.05
C GLY A 101 -12.71 -5.39 -0.81
N SER A 102 -13.08 -5.03 0.42
CA SER A 102 -13.37 -3.66 0.81
C SER A 102 -12.11 -2.92 1.18
N ILE A 103 -12.15 -1.58 1.04
CA ILE A 103 -11.16 -0.67 1.62
C ILE A 103 -11.83 0.23 2.64
N ILE A 104 -11.20 0.40 3.79
CA ILE A 104 -11.63 1.31 4.86
C ILE A 104 -10.52 2.34 5.06
N GLU A 105 -10.81 3.62 4.83
CA GLU A 105 -9.97 4.72 5.27
C GLU A 105 -10.23 5.04 6.73
N LEU A 106 -9.18 5.24 7.53
CA LEU A 106 -9.30 5.73 8.90
C LEU A 106 -7.99 6.36 9.39
N THR A 107 -8.04 7.04 10.52
CA THR A 107 -6.86 7.49 11.28
C THR A 107 -6.92 6.93 12.70
N VAL A 108 -5.80 6.46 13.23
CA VAL A 108 -5.69 6.02 14.64
C VAL A 108 -4.62 6.84 15.35
N SER A 109 -4.98 7.45 16.47
CA SER A 109 -4.01 8.10 17.36
C SER A 109 -3.37 7.09 18.32
N SER A 110 -2.26 7.48 18.94
CA SER A 110 -1.48 6.68 19.88
C SER A 110 -2.28 6.20 21.10
N CYS A 111 -3.38 6.88 21.44
CA CYS A 111 -4.31 6.47 22.49
C CYS A 111 -5.42 5.51 21.98
N GLY A 112 -5.37 5.09 20.72
CA GLY A 112 -6.34 4.20 20.09
C GLY A 112 -7.62 4.88 19.63
N MET A 113 -7.70 6.21 19.67
CA MET A 113 -8.86 6.93 19.16
C MET A 113 -8.88 6.86 17.63
N MET A 114 -10.03 6.48 17.08
CA MET A 114 -10.22 6.35 15.64
C MET A 114 -11.08 7.48 15.09
N THR A 115 -10.59 8.14 14.05
CA THR A 115 -11.25 9.24 13.33
C THR A 115 -11.28 8.97 11.82
N SER A 116 -12.07 9.76 11.07
CA SER A 116 -12.15 9.69 9.59
C SER A 116 -12.48 8.31 9.00
N GLN A 117 -13.25 7.48 9.72
CA GLN A 117 -13.64 6.15 9.24
C GLN A 117 -14.58 6.25 8.03
N LYS A 118 -14.13 5.82 6.86
CA LYS A 118 -14.91 5.80 5.62
C LYS A 118 -14.70 4.48 4.87
N GLU A 119 -15.79 3.77 4.61
CA GLU A 119 -15.78 2.52 3.86
C GLU A 119 -16.01 2.80 2.37
N LEU A 120 -15.19 2.18 1.51
CA LEU A 120 -15.11 2.45 0.07
C LEU A 120 -15.44 1.21 -0.78
N THR A 121 -16.18 0.26 -0.19
CA THR A 121 -16.58 -1.01 -0.81
C THR A 121 -17.17 -0.86 -2.22
N PRO A 122 -18.21 -0.03 -2.47
CA PRO A 122 -18.81 0.05 -3.80
C PRO A 122 -17.88 0.69 -4.83
N GLN A 123 -17.06 1.67 -4.42
CA GLN A 123 -16.11 2.32 -5.32
C GLN A 123 -15.01 1.35 -5.77
N VAL A 124 -14.45 0.58 -4.83
CA VAL A 124 -13.43 -0.43 -5.15
C VAL A 124 -14.01 -1.51 -6.08
N ALA A 125 -15.22 -2.00 -5.79
CA ALA A 125 -15.88 -3.00 -6.63
C ALA A 125 -16.11 -2.48 -8.07
N GLN A 126 -16.55 -1.23 -8.22
CA GLN A 126 -16.75 -0.61 -9.53
C GLN A 126 -15.45 -0.53 -10.35
N ILE A 127 -14.35 -0.11 -9.72
CA ILE A 127 -13.03 -0.07 -10.38
C ILE A 127 -12.59 -1.49 -10.80
N ALA A 128 -12.85 -2.46 -9.92
CA ALA A 128 -12.48 -3.85 -10.12
C ALA A 128 -13.26 -4.55 -11.26
N GLU A 129 -14.47 -4.08 -11.58
CA GLU A 129 -15.36 -4.63 -12.62
C GLU A 129 -15.09 -4.08 -14.03
N GLN A 130 -14.57 -2.85 -14.15
CA GLN A 130 -14.46 -2.12 -15.42
C GLN A 130 -13.60 -2.76 -16.51
N ARG A 131 -12.83 -3.82 -16.22
CA ARG A 131 -11.98 -4.53 -17.21
C ARG A 131 -12.04 -6.06 -17.16
N ILE A 132 -13.09 -6.66 -16.62
CA ILE A 132 -13.27 -8.13 -16.71
C ILE A 132 -13.76 -8.52 -18.11
N THR A 133 -12.87 -8.49 -19.11
CA THR A 133 -13.09 -9.19 -20.39
C THR A 133 -12.62 -10.64 -20.24
N GLY A 134 -13.41 -11.46 -19.54
CA GLY A 134 -13.07 -12.86 -19.24
C GLY A 134 -13.28 -13.18 -17.76
N GLY A 135 -14.36 -13.90 -17.44
CA GLY A 135 -14.88 -14.11 -16.09
C GLY A 135 -14.01 -14.94 -15.12
N GLY A 136 -12.87 -14.41 -14.69
CA GLY A 136 -11.94 -15.11 -13.79
C GLY A 136 -12.02 -14.77 -12.30
N ALA A 137 -12.28 -13.51 -11.92
CA ALA A 137 -12.16 -13.07 -10.52
C ALA A 137 -13.40 -12.31 -10.01
N SER A 138 -13.90 -12.70 -8.83
CA SER A 138 -15.01 -12.00 -8.16
C SER A 138 -14.59 -10.58 -7.76
N PRO A 139 -15.46 -9.56 -7.93
CA PRO A 139 -15.24 -8.21 -7.39
C PRO A 139 -14.98 -8.18 -5.88
N ALA A 140 -15.52 -9.16 -5.13
CA ALA A 140 -15.41 -9.28 -3.67
C ALA A 140 -14.19 -10.09 -3.19
N ALA A 141 -13.11 -10.12 -3.97
CA ALA A 141 -11.91 -10.86 -3.58
C ALA A 141 -11.06 -10.09 -2.58
N ALA A 142 -10.38 -10.79 -1.67
CA ALA A 142 -9.55 -10.20 -0.63
C ALA A 142 -8.53 -9.20 -1.17
N ILE A 143 -8.36 -8.08 -0.46
CA ILE A 143 -7.23 -7.17 -0.69
C ILE A 143 -6.01 -7.77 -0.01
N THR A 144 -4.99 -8.14 -0.77
CA THR A 144 -3.81 -8.85 -0.24
C THR A 144 -2.66 -7.92 0.09
N ASP A 145 -2.57 -6.75 -0.57
CA ASP A 145 -1.61 -5.71 -0.22
C ASP A 145 -2.07 -4.32 -0.66
N ILE A 146 -1.60 -3.28 0.02
CA ILE A 146 -1.82 -1.87 -0.35
C ILE A 146 -0.51 -1.11 -0.16
N GLN A 147 0.01 -0.52 -1.24
CA GLN A 147 1.22 0.29 -1.20
C GLN A 147 0.89 1.74 -1.58
N LEU A 148 1.27 2.67 -0.71
CA LEU A 148 1.11 4.12 -0.93
C LEU A 148 2.46 4.77 -1.18
N PHE A 149 2.47 5.69 -2.15
CA PHE A 149 3.64 6.47 -2.53
C PHE A 149 3.26 7.92 -2.78
N GLN A 150 4.09 8.84 -2.30
CA GLN A 150 4.12 10.21 -2.81
C GLN A 150 5.03 10.21 -4.04
N LEU A 151 4.54 10.73 -5.16
CA LEU A 151 5.30 10.86 -6.39
C LEU A 151 6.07 12.18 -6.38
N SER A 152 7.28 12.18 -6.97
CA SER A 152 8.01 13.43 -7.18
C SER A 152 7.36 14.21 -8.31
N ASP A 153 7.02 15.47 -8.06
CA ASP A 153 6.60 16.42 -9.09
C ASP A 153 7.52 17.65 -9.04
N ASP A 154 7.66 18.34 -10.17
CA ASP A 154 8.45 19.56 -10.30
C ASP A 154 7.82 20.73 -9.52
N ASP A 155 6.50 20.68 -9.24
CA ASP A 155 5.79 21.65 -8.40
C ASP A 155 5.68 21.19 -6.94
N PRO A 156 6.40 21.82 -5.99
CA PRO A 156 6.35 21.48 -4.57
C PRO A 156 4.98 21.73 -3.91
N LYS A 157 4.03 22.39 -4.59
CA LYS A 157 2.67 22.63 -4.08
C LYS A 157 1.66 21.56 -4.48
N ALA A 158 1.89 20.82 -5.56
CA ALA A 158 1.02 19.75 -6.03
C ALA A 158 1.55 18.41 -5.52
N LYS A 159 0.96 17.87 -4.44
CA LYS A 159 1.31 16.51 -4.01
C LYS A 159 0.59 15.49 -4.88
N LYS A 160 1.33 14.85 -5.78
CA LYS A 160 0.84 13.70 -6.54
C LYS A 160 1.07 12.42 -5.74
N TRP A 161 0.07 11.55 -5.76
CA TRP A 161 0.05 10.32 -4.99
C TRP A 161 -0.29 9.14 -5.87
N MET A 162 0.23 7.99 -5.49
CA MET A 162 -0.09 6.70 -6.09
C MET A 162 -0.47 5.70 -5.01
N VAL A 163 -1.57 4.99 -5.24
CA VAL A 163 -1.93 3.80 -4.47
C VAL A 163 -1.96 2.60 -5.40
N ILE A 164 -1.32 1.52 -4.96
CA ILE A 164 -1.35 0.22 -5.65
C ILE A 164 -2.03 -0.75 -4.70
N ILE A 165 -3.11 -1.37 -5.18
CA ILE A 165 -3.93 -2.31 -4.42
C ILE A 165 -3.77 -3.66 -5.10
N ALA A 166 -3.16 -4.60 -4.40
CA ALA A 166 -3.18 -5.99 -4.80
C ALA A 166 -4.49 -6.62 -4.34
N GLN A 167 -5.27 -7.07 -5.30
CA GLN A 167 -6.50 -7.83 -5.08
C GLN A 167 -6.39 -9.10 -5.92
N MET A 168 -7.00 -10.21 -5.50
CA MET A 168 -6.85 -11.50 -6.18
C MET A 168 -6.87 -11.40 -7.73
N ALA A 169 -5.78 -11.86 -8.37
CA ALA A 169 -5.58 -11.84 -9.81
C ALA A 169 -5.62 -10.44 -10.46
N ARG A 170 -5.52 -9.35 -9.69
CA ARG A 170 -5.38 -7.99 -10.23
C ARG A 170 -4.53 -7.04 -9.37
N LEU A 171 -3.81 -6.14 -10.04
CA LEU A 171 -3.27 -4.93 -9.41
C LEU A 171 -4.07 -3.73 -9.88
N ILE A 172 -4.66 -3.00 -8.94
CA ILE A 172 -5.34 -1.74 -9.21
C ILE A 172 -4.39 -0.62 -8.84
N VAL A 173 -4.00 0.19 -9.83
CA VAL A 173 -3.13 1.36 -9.67
C VAL A 173 -3.97 2.60 -9.84
N LEU A 174 -4.03 3.44 -8.80
CA LEU A 174 -4.72 4.72 -8.84
C LEU A 174 -3.69 5.84 -8.61
N ILE A 175 -3.74 6.86 -9.46
CA ILE A 175 -2.89 8.04 -9.37
C ILE A 175 -3.77 9.28 -9.26
N MET A 176 -3.47 10.13 -8.29
CA MET A 176 -4.22 11.34 -7.99
C MET A 176 -3.28 12.48 -7.69
N GLU A 177 -3.57 13.66 -8.24
CA GLU A 177 -3.06 14.92 -7.70
C GLU A 177 -3.97 15.32 -6.54
N ASN A 178 -3.44 15.26 -5.32
CA ASN A 178 -4.21 15.59 -4.14
C ASN A 178 -4.15 17.11 -3.92
N GLU A 179 -5.28 17.78 -4.12
CA GLU A 179 -5.44 19.17 -3.72
C GLU A 179 -5.53 19.23 -2.18
N PRO A 180 -4.77 20.09 -1.49
CA PRO A 180 -4.86 20.19 -0.05
C PRO A 180 -6.31 20.50 0.37
N PRO A 181 -6.82 19.90 1.46
CA PRO A 181 -8.19 20.17 1.90
C PRO A 181 -8.37 21.67 2.13
N PRO A 182 -9.52 22.25 1.73
CA PRO A 182 -9.75 23.68 1.86
C PRO A 182 -9.59 24.09 3.33
N ALA A 183 -8.85 25.18 3.55
CA ALA A 183 -8.62 25.70 4.90
C ALA A 183 -9.97 25.87 5.61
N PRO A 184 -10.10 25.43 6.88
CA PRO A 184 -11.34 25.60 7.60
C PRO A 184 -11.72 27.08 7.61
N LYS A 185 -12.91 27.40 7.09
CA LYS A 185 -13.43 28.77 7.09
C LYS A 185 -13.62 29.19 8.55
N LEU A 186 -12.70 29.99 9.06
CA LEU A 186 -12.83 30.61 10.37
C LEU A 186 -13.90 31.70 10.28
N GLY A 187 -15.17 31.34 10.51
CA GLY A 187 -16.23 32.35 10.66
C GLY A 187 -17.66 31.83 10.55
N GLY A 188 -18.43 31.99 11.63
CA GLY A 188 -19.89 32.07 11.58
C GLY A 188 -20.61 31.43 12.77
N PHE A 189 -20.99 32.26 13.76
CA PHE A 189 -21.91 32.00 14.88
C PHE A 189 -21.37 31.26 16.12
N THR A 190 -20.79 32.04 17.03
CA THR A 190 -20.76 31.69 18.46
C THR A 190 -22.19 31.85 19.02
N SER A 191 -22.94 30.76 19.13
CA SER A 191 -24.12 30.71 20.00
C SER A 191 -23.67 30.89 21.45
N SER A 192 -24.38 31.70 22.23
CA SER A 192 -24.05 32.05 23.62
C SER A 192 -23.93 30.84 24.57
N ALA A 193 -24.41 29.66 24.17
CA ALA A 193 -24.18 28.40 24.90
C ALA A 193 -22.72 27.90 24.84
N SER A 194 -21.88 28.42 23.95
CA SER A 194 -20.48 28.00 23.78
C SER A 194 -19.48 28.77 24.66
N LEU A 195 -19.91 29.82 25.38
CA LEU A 195 -19.02 30.65 26.21
C LEU A 195 -18.77 30.09 27.62
N GLN A 196 -19.47 29.03 28.04
CA GLN A 196 -19.18 28.33 29.31
C GLN A 196 -18.14 27.20 29.13
N ALA A 197 -17.72 26.92 27.89
CA ALA A 197 -16.54 26.12 27.58
C ALA A 197 -15.32 27.05 27.40
N GLY A 198 -15.05 27.86 28.43
CA GLY A 198 -13.89 28.75 28.45
C GLY A 198 -12.59 27.96 28.56
N LEU A 199 -11.71 28.17 27.57
CA LEU A 199 -10.26 28.04 27.66
C LEU A 199 -9.68 26.69 28.06
N MET A 200 -9.70 25.71 27.13
CA MET A 200 -8.54 24.84 26.90
C MET A 200 -8.42 24.53 25.40
N ASN A 201 -7.79 25.44 24.67
CA ASN A 201 -7.22 25.17 23.35
C ASN A 201 -5.90 24.40 23.54
N LEU A 202 -5.99 23.18 24.09
CA LEU A 202 -4.89 22.23 24.20
C LEU A 202 -5.20 21.07 23.25
N GLY A 203 -4.53 21.07 22.10
CA GLY A 203 -4.58 19.98 21.13
C GLY A 203 -5.77 20.03 20.18
N ALA A 204 -5.99 21.16 19.50
CA ALA A 204 -6.73 21.10 18.24
C ALA A 204 -5.95 20.12 17.32
N GLU A 205 -6.37 18.86 17.29
CA GLU A 205 -5.94 17.84 16.33
C GLU A 205 -5.95 18.52 14.96
N GLN A 206 -4.76 18.75 14.41
CA GLN A 206 -4.66 19.12 13.01
C GLN A 206 -5.35 18.00 12.24
N ALA A 207 -6.45 18.33 11.57
CA ALA A 207 -7.11 17.42 10.65
C ALA A 207 -6.04 16.77 9.76
N PRO A 208 -6.17 15.47 9.42
CA PRO A 208 -5.15 14.79 8.62
C PRO A 208 -4.86 15.63 7.38
N THR A 209 -3.58 15.97 7.19
CA THR A 209 -3.13 16.86 6.11
C THR A 209 -3.42 16.27 4.72
N THR A 210 -3.66 14.96 4.66
CA THR A 210 -3.92 14.18 3.45
C THR A 210 -5.00 13.14 3.72
N THR A 211 -5.97 13.01 2.81
CA THR A 211 -6.99 11.96 2.78
C THR A 211 -6.89 11.19 1.46
N PHE A 212 -7.21 9.90 1.45
CA PHE A 212 -7.06 9.02 0.30
C PHE A 212 -8.38 8.55 -0.32
N HIS A 213 -9.53 8.78 0.32
CA HIS A 213 -10.83 8.41 -0.23
C HIS A 213 -11.12 9.09 -1.57
N GLY A 214 -10.46 10.22 -1.86
CA GLY A 214 -10.50 10.89 -3.16
C GLY A 214 -10.14 9.95 -4.31
N PHE A 215 -9.13 9.08 -4.15
CA PHE A 215 -8.70 8.10 -5.17
C PHE A 215 -9.85 7.26 -5.72
N PHE A 216 -10.88 7.03 -4.92
CA PHE A 216 -11.96 6.11 -5.24
C PHE A 216 -13.22 6.85 -5.73
N SER A 217 -13.27 8.17 -5.62
CA SER A 217 -14.45 8.96 -5.97
C SER A 217 -14.21 10.07 -6.99
N SER A 218 -12.98 10.54 -7.15
CA SER A 218 -12.69 11.65 -8.08
C SER A 218 -12.60 11.17 -9.52
N MET A 219 -13.26 11.91 -10.42
CA MET A 219 -13.17 11.72 -11.87
C MET A 219 -11.79 12.10 -12.42
N SER A 220 -10.97 12.86 -11.68
CA SER A 220 -9.60 13.19 -12.06
C SER A 220 -8.59 12.08 -11.74
N THR A 221 -9.02 11.01 -11.06
CA THR A 221 -8.12 9.89 -10.72
C THR A 221 -7.77 9.10 -11.97
N GLN A 222 -6.49 8.97 -12.26
CA GLN A 222 -6.01 8.06 -13.30
C GLN A 222 -6.04 6.63 -12.75
N GLN A 223 -6.60 5.70 -13.52
CA GLN A 223 -6.82 4.31 -13.09
C GLN A 223 -6.22 3.35 -14.10
N HIS A 224 -5.40 2.41 -13.61
CA HIS A 224 -4.85 1.31 -14.40
C HIS A 224 -5.08 0.00 -13.66
N THR A 225 -5.42 -1.06 -14.39
CA THR A 225 -5.59 -2.41 -13.81
C THR A 225 -4.76 -3.40 -14.60
N ILE A 226 -3.93 -4.17 -13.89
CA ILE A 226 -3.25 -5.34 -14.43
C ILE A 226 -4.06 -6.55 -13.98
N SER A 227 -4.37 -7.46 -14.91
CA SER A 227 -5.13 -8.67 -14.61
C SER A 227 -4.32 -9.90 -14.97
N SER A 228 -4.34 -10.90 -14.10
CA SER A 228 -3.79 -12.22 -14.34
C SER A 228 -4.77 -13.04 -15.20
N SER A 229 -4.26 -13.82 -16.15
CA SER A 229 -5.09 -14.51 -17.17
C SER A 229 -5.69 -15.84 -16.70
N LYS A 230 -5.19 -16.41 -15.62
CA LYS A 230 -5.65 -17.66 -15.01
C LYS A 230 -6.06 -17.37 -13.55
N PHE A 231 -6.80 -18.31 -12.97
CA PHE A 231 -7.24 -18.22 -11.58
C PHE A 231 -6.87 -19.52 -10.90
N SER A 232 -6.17 -19.43 -9.77
CA SER A 232 -5.83 -20.58 -8.93
C SER A 232 -6.47 -20.44 -7.55
N GLU A 233 -7.40 -21.34 -7.23
CA GLU A 233 -8.02 -21.40 -5.90
C GLU A 233 -7.00 -21.65 -4.79
N LYS A 234 -5.86 -22.28 -5.12
CA LYS A 234 -4.77 -22.54 -4.16
C LYS A 234 -4.17 -21.25 -3.58
N PHE A 235 -4.23 -20.14 -4.33
CA PHE A 235 -3.66 -18.85 -3.95
C PHE A 235 -4.71 -17.75 -3.77
N LYS A 236 -5.98 -18.13 -3.61
CA LYS A 236 -7.14 -17.20 -3.55
C LYS A 236 -6.96 -16.00 -2.59
N ASN A 237 -6.17 -16.18 -1.53
CA ASN A 237 -5.91 -15.16 -0.49
C ASN A 237 -4.40 -14.89 -0.27
N HIS A 238 -3.54 -15.36 -1.16
CA HIS A 238 -2.10 -15.17 -1.08
C HIS A 238 -1.66 -14.31 -2.25
N GLY A 239 -1.40 -13.05 -1.97
CA GLY A 239 -0.82 -12.12 -2.93
C GLY A 239 0.19 -11.26 -2.21
N PHE A 240 1.47 -11.49 -2.50
CA PHE A 240 2.51 -10.63 -1.99
C PHE A 240 2.81 -9.62 -3.08
N LEU A 241 2.84 -8.33 -2.73
CA LEU A 241 3.38 -7.28 -3.58
C LEU A 241 4.61 -6.68 -2.89
N THR A 242 5.64 -6.41 -3.67
CA THR A 242 6.77 -5.58 -3.23
C THR A 242 7.14 -4.63 -4.33
N MET A 243 7.72 -3.51 -3.92
CA MET A 243 8.01 -2.36 -4.76
C MET A 243 9.43 -1.90 -4.45
N TYR A 244 10.16 -1.43 -5.47
CA TYR A 244 11.47 -0.82 -5.27
C TYR A 244 11.59 0.48 -6.08
N PRO A 245 12.08 1.58 -5.49
CA PRO A 245 12.32 1.78 -4.04
C PRO A 245 11.03 1.68 -3.21
N THR A 246 11.15 1.29 -1.93
CA THR A 246 9.98 1.15 -1.04
C THR A 246 9.52 2.48 -0.40
N ILE A 247 10.39 3.51 -0.40
CA ILE A 247 10.17 4.77 0.34
C ILE A 247 10.11 5.98 -0.60
N ALA A 248 10.55 5.82 -1.84
CA ALA A 248 10.45 6.84 -2.88
C ALA A 248 9.46 6.38 -3.95
N GLU A 249 9.30 7.20 -4.99
CA GLU A 249 8.62 6.80 -6.21
C GLU A 249 9.14 5.44 -6.70
N PRO A 250 8.29 4.40 -6.71
CA PRO A 250 8.73 3.05 -7.03
C PRO A 250 8.96 2.96 -8.54
N LYS A 251 10.04 2.27 -8.92
CA LYS A 251 10.45 2.04 -10.30
C LYS A 251 10.14 0.62 -10.77
N ARG A 252 10.05 -0.32 -9.82
CA ARG A 252 9.84 -1.75 -10.08
C ARG A 252 8.85 -2.31 -9.09
N TYR A 253 8.19 -3.40 -9.49
CA TYR A 253 7.39 -4.21 -8.61
C TYR A 253 7.64 -5.70 -8.87
N ALA A 254 7.39 -6.50 -7.83
CA ALA A 254 7.21 -7.93 -7.96
C ALA A 254 5.91 -8.30 -7.24
N TRP A 255 5.04 -9.01 -7.94
CA TRP A 255 3.73 -9.39 -7.48
C TRP A 255 3.53 -10.89 -7.68
N LEU A 256 3.23 -11.58 -6.57
CA LEU A 256 2.80 -12.96 -6.61
C LEU A 256 1.29 -12.98 -6.84
N SER A 257 0.87 -13.40 -8.02
CA SER A 257 -0.53 -13.65 -8.37
C SER A 257 -0.84 -15.15 -8.30
N PRO A 258 -2.13 -15.56 -8.38
CA PRO A 258 -2.48 -16.97 -8.43
C PRO A 258 -1.87 -17.77 -9.59
N ASP A 259 -1.37 -17.09 -10.63
CA ASP A 259 -0.83 -17.73 -11.84
C ASP A 259 0.69 -17.87 -11.83
N GLY A 260 1.33 -17.31 -10.81
CA GLY A 260 2.78 -17.19 -10.74
C GLY A 260 3.17 -15.78 -10.37
N ILE A 261 4.32 -15.35 -10.88
CA ILE A 261 4.92 -14.07 -10.50
C ILE A 261 4.91 -13.14 -11.69
N SER A 262 4.46 -11.92 -11.43
CA SER A 262 4.60 -10.77 -12.32
C SER A 262 5.70 -9.88 -11.74
N ILE A 263 6.79 -9.71 -12.48
CA ILE A 263 7.82 -8.71 -12.19
C ILE A 263 7.77 -7.72 -13.32
N GLY A 264 7.71 -6.45 -12.98
CA GLY A 264 7.63 -5.40 -13.98
C GLY A 264 8.14 -4.07 -13.49
N LYS A 265 8.16 -3.12 -14.42
CA LYS A 265 8.50 -1.73 -14.12
C LYS A 265 7.23 -0.97 -13.74
N VAL A 266 7.35 -0.10 -12.76
CA VAL A 266 6.36 0.93 -12.51
C VAL A 266 6.75 2.09 -13.39
N ASN A 267 5.98 2.31 -14.44
CA ASN A 267 6.10 3.52 -15.21
C ASN A 267 4.80 4.29 -15.02
N ILE A 268 4.80 5.25 -14.10
CA ILE A 268 3.70 6.22 -13.94
C ILE A 268 3.43 7.00 -15.24
N LEU A 269 4.38 6.97 -16.19
CA LEU A 269 4.25 7.55 -17.51
C LEU A 269 4.06 6.53 -18.64
N ALA A 270 4.14 5.21 -18.45
CA ALA A 270 3.73 4.26 -19.49
C ALA A 270 2.45 3.60 -19.05
N GLU A 271 1.50 3.58 -19.97
CA GLU A 271 0.22 2.90 -19.79
C GLU A 271 0.36 1.36 -19.76
N GLU A 272 1.59 0.84 -19.77
CA GLU A 272 1.87 -0.57 -19.90
C GLU A 272 2.88 -1.04 -18.84
N ILE A 273 2.42 -2.01 -18.06
CA ILE A 273 3.22 -2.74 -17.10
C ILE A 273 3.55 -4.10 -17.74
N LYS A 274 4.85 -4.40 -17.86
CA LYS A 274 5.34 -5.57 -18.59
C LYS A 274 5.58 -6.74 -17.62
N ASP A 275 4.91 -7.86 -17.89
CA ASP A 275 5.06 -9.12 -17.16
C ASP A 275 6.16 -10.00 -17.77
N ASP A 276 6.96 -10.63 -16.90
CA ASP A 276 7.77 -11.77 -17.29
C ASP A 276 7.02 -13.09 -17.00
N PRO A 277 6.97 -14.04 -17.96
CA PRO A 277 6.20 -15.27 -17.82
C PRO A 277 6.80 -16.21 -16.76
N TRP A 278 5.94 -16.75 -15.88
CA TRP A 278 6.33 -17.78 -14.91
C TRP A 278 6.59 -19.14 -15.57
N HIS A 279 7.69 -19.80 -15.20
CA HIS A 279 7.97 -21.18 -15.60
C HIS A 279 7.44 -22.16 -14.54
N PRO A 280 6.36 -22.93 -14.83
CA PRO A 280 5.71 -23.81 -13.85
C PRO A 280 6.62 -24.90 -13.28
N GLU A 281 7.68 -25.24 -14.01
CA GLU A 281 8.70 -26.25 -13.72
C GLU A 281 9.48 -25.95 -12.42
N LEU A 282 9.49 -24.67 -12.03
CA LEU A 282 10.24 -24.17 -10.87
C LEU A 282 9.47 -24.35 -9.54
N GLY A 283 8.25 -24.89 -9.59
CA GLY A 283 7.39 -25.13 -8.45
C GLY A 283 6.50 -23.93 -8.09
N SER A 284 5.79 -23.99 -6.97
CA SER A 284 5.04 -22.84 -6.46
C SER A 284 5.97 -21.87 -5.75
N ALA A 285 5.86 -20.57 -6.04
CA ALA A 285 6.55 -19.54 -5.28
C ALA A 285 6.10 -19.53 -3.81
N LEU A 286 7.06 -19.44 -2.90
CA LEU A 286 6.84 -19.30 -1.46
C LEU A 286 6.81 -17.81 -1.05
N GLY A 287 7.55 -16.97 -1.76
CA GLY A 287 7.64 -15.54 -1.51
C GLY A 287 8.89 -14.93 -2.14
N PHE A 288 9.01 -13.61 -2.05
CA PHE A 288 10.17 -12.86 -2.53
C PHE A 288 10.79 -12.03 -1.41
N VAL A 289 12.03 -11.61 -1.60
CA VAL A 289 12.67 -10.55 -0.79
C VAL A 289 13.39 -9.60 -1.74
N VAL A 290 13.35 -8.31 -1.44
CA VAL A 290 14.10 -7.29 -2.18
C VAL A 290 15.40 -7.03 -1.42
N ASP A 291 16.53 -7.20 -2.10
CA ASP A 291 17.81 -6.70 -1.61
C ASP A 291 17.91 -5.21 -1.94
N THR A 292 17.87 -4.37 -0.91
CA THR A 292 17.88 -2.92 -1.06
C THR A 292 19.24 -2.34 -1.44
N VAL A 293 20.32 -3.11 -1.28
CA VAL A 293 21.69 -2.69 -1.63
C VAL A 293 21.97 -2.99 -3.10
N THR A 294 21.60 -4.19 -3.55
CA THR A 294 21.89 -4.62 -4.93
C THR A 294 20.72 -4.40 -5.90
N GLU A 295 19.56 -3.98 -5.38
CA GLU A 295 18.30 -3.79 -6.10
C GLU A 295 17.75 -5.07 -6.77
N PHE A 296 18.27 -6.24 -6.38
CA PHE A 296 17.80 -7.51 -6.89
C PHE A 296 16.58 -7.99 -6.12
N VAL A 297 15.63 -8.57 -6.85
CA VAL A 297 14.52 -9.31 -6.24
C VAL A 297 14.93 -10.76 -6.18
N TRP A 298 14.96 -11.32 -4.98
CA TRP A 298 15.19 -12.74 -4.75
C TRP A 298 13.85 -13.44 -4.58
N LEU A 299 13.72 -14.58 -5.22
CA LEU A 299 12.52 -15.38 -5.21
C LEU A 299 12.83 -16.78 -4.69
N PHE A 300 11.98 -17.30 -3.82
CA PHE A 300 12.11 -18.64 -3.26
C PHE A 300 10.95 -19.53 -3.70
N THR A 301 11.30 -20.74 -4.13
CA THR A 301 10.39 -21.89 -4.25
C THR A 301 10.85 -22.98 -3.28
N PRO A 302 10.11 -24.09 -3.10
CA PRO A 302 10.56 -25.19 -2.25
C PRO A 302 11.90 -25.80 -2.67
N THR A 303 12.33 -25.59 -3.92
CA THR A 303 13.49 -26.26 -4.52
C THR A 303 14.55 -25.30 -5.05
N VAL A 304 14.21 -24.06 -5.39
CA VAL A 304 15.12 -23.11 -6.06
C VAL A 304 15.02 -21.71 -5.45
N ALA A 305 16.17 -21.04 -5.32
CA ALA A 305 16.24 -19.61 -5.12
C ALA A 305 16.70 -18.94 -6.43
N MET A 306 15.94 -17.95 -6.89
CA MET A 306 16.22 -17.22 -8.13
C MET A 306 16.54 -15.77 -7.84
N LYS A 307 17.47 -15.23 -8.61
CA LYS A 307 17.85 -13.82 -8.58
C LYS A 307 17.29 -13.13 -9.81
N TYR A 308 16.46 -12.13 -9.59
CA TYR A 308 15.90 -11.28 -10.64
C TYR A 308 16.59 -9.92 -10.64
N GLY A 309 17.10 -9.51 -11.80
CA GLY A 309 17.87 -8.28 -11.98
C GLY A 309 17.70 -7.66 -13.36
N THR A 310 17.91 -6.35 -13.43
CA THR A 310 17.71 -5.57 -14.65
C THR A 310 18.98 -5.42 -15.47
N ASN A 311 18.89 -5.66 -16.79
CA ASN A 311 20.02 -5.51 -17.71
C ASN A 311 20.08 -4.11 -18.38
N ASP A 312 18.95 -3.43 -18.67
CA ASP A 312 18.95 -2.04 -19.18
C ASP A 312 17.56 -1.36 -19.08
N GLU A 313 17.43 -0.38 -18.19
CA GLU A 313 16.11 0.12 -17.78
C GLU A 313 15.51 1.21 -18.67
N ALA A 314 16.35 2.07 -19.25
CA ALA A 314 15.91 3.25 -19.99
C ALA A 314 15.91 3.07 -21.53
N ARG A 315 16.13 1.84 -22.02
CA ARG A 315 16.27 1.54 -23.46
C ARG A 315 15.06 1.97 -24.30
N TYR A 316 13.84 1.82 -23.78
CA TYR A 316 12.60 2.05 -24.53
C TYR A 316 11.71 3.16 -23.97
N ILE A 317 12.17 3.90 -22.96
CA ILE A 317 11.36 4.96 -22.32
C ILE A 317 10.97 6.06 -23.31
N TRP A 318 11.79 6.32 -24.33
CA TRP A 318 11.50 7.31 -25.37
C TRP A 318 10.24 7.00 -26.18
N LYS A 319 9.91 5.71 -26.41
CA LYS A 319 8.69 5.30 -27.14
C LYS A 319 7.43 5.76 -26.41
N THR A 320 7.44 5.65 -25.08
CA THR A 320 6.34 6.09 -24.24
C THR A 320 6.09 7.61 -24.32
N TYR A 321 7.15 8.43 -24.35
CA TYR A 321 6.99 9.87 -24.51
C TYR A 321 6.51 10.23 -25.93
N LEU A 322 6.87 9.45 -26.96
CA LEU A 322 6.31 9.61 -28.31
C LEU A 322 4.81 9.34 -28.35
N ASP A 323 4.35 8.25 -27.74
CA ASP A 323 2.93 7.87 -27.71
C ASP A 323 2.06 8.94 -27.02
N ARG A 324 2.67 9.72 -26.11
CA ARG A 324 2.05 10.83 -25.38
C ARG A 324 2.13 12.19 -26.09
N GLY A 325 2.79 12.26 -27.24
CA GLY A 325 3.02 13.51 -27.96
C GLY A 325 4.04 14.45 -27.33
N ASP A 326 4.79 14.01 -26.30
CA ASP A 326 5.94 14.76 -25.75
C ASP A 326 7.21 14.43 -26.57
N PHE A 327 7.20 14.92 -27.81
CA PHE A 327 8.29 14.70 -28.77
C PHE A 327 9.63 15.27 -28.29
N GLY A 328 9.61 16.31 -27.46
CA GLY A 328 10.80 16.97 -26.93
C GLY A 328 11.58 16.05 -25.98
N ARG A 329 10.89 15.50 -24.96
CA ARG A 329 11.53 14.55 -24.03
C ARG A 329 11.90 13.25 -24.72
N ALA A 330 11.06 12.74 -25.62
CA ALA A 330 11.37 11.53 -26.38
C ALA A 330 12.67 11.67 -27.18
N LEU A 331 12.84 12.77 -27.91
CA LEU A 331 14.03 13.04 -28.73
C LEU A 331 15.29 13.21 -27.86
N GLN A 332 15.17 13.86 -26.71
CA GLN A 332 16.30 14.02 -25.78
C GLN A 332 16.79 12.68 -25.25
N ILE A 333 15.87 11.82 -24.80
CA ILE A 333 16.20 10.47 -24.30
C ILE A 333 16.80 9.62 -25.41
N ALA A 334 16.22 9.64 -26.62
CA ALA A 334 16.74 8.90 -27.76
C ALA A 334 18.15 9.35 -28.16
N ARG A 335 18.45 10.66 -28.14
CA ARG A 335 19.78 11.20 -28.45
C ARG A 335 20.83 10.82 -27.42
N THR A 336 20.49 10.87 -26.14
CA THR A 336 21.42 10.51 -25.05
C THR A 336 21.75 9.01 -25.06
N ARG A 337 20.91 8.20 -25.73
CA ARG A 337 21.10 6.75 -25.90
C ARG A 337 22.02 6.36 -27.03
N VAL A 338 22.18 7.21 -28.05
CA VAL A 338 23.12 6.97 -29.17
C VAL A 338 24.56 6.80 -28.68
N ASP A 339 24.92 7.50 -27.59
CA ASP A 339 26.24 7.41 -26.97
C ASP A 339 26.47 6.10 -26.19
N ILE A 340 25.41 5.34 -25.91
CA ILE A 340 25.43 4.11 -25.10
C ILE A 340 25.24 2.86 -25.98
N GLU A 341 24.36 2.93 -26.98
CA GLU A 341 24.14 1.89 -28.00
C GLU A 341 23.89 2.55 -29.37
N PRO A 342 24.88 2.54 -30.28
CA PRO A 342 24.76 3.16 -31.61
C PRO A 342 23.62 2.56 -32.45
N ASP A 343 23.32 1.27 -32.23
CA ASP A 343 22.38 0.47 -33.02
C ASP A 343 20.94 0.55 -32.47
N ALA A 344 20.69 1.29 -31.39
CA ALA A 344 19.37 1.35 -30.73
C ALA A 344 18.28 2.07 -31.55
N LEU A 345 18.64 2.61 -32.72
CA LEU A 345 17.77 3.40 -33.62
C LEU A 345 17.40 2.66 -34.92
N GLU A 346 17.85 1.43 -35.16
CA GLU A 346 17.41 0.63 -36.31
C GLU A 346 16.03 -0.02 -36.13
#